data_AF-A0A7C3B2B2-F1
#
_entry.id   AF-A0A7C3B2B2-F1
#
_cell.length_a   1.000
_cell.length_b   1.000
_cell.length_c   1.000
_cell.angle_alpha   90.00
_cell.angle_beta   90.00
_cell.angle_gamma   90.00
#
_symmetry.space_group_name_H-M   'P 1'
#
loop_
_entity.id
_entity.type
_entity.pdbx_description
1 polymer ?
#
loop_
_entity_poly.entity_id
_entity_poly.type
_entity_poly.pdbx_seq_one_letter_code
_entity_poly.pdbx_strand_id
1 'polypeptide(L)'
;MKPKYAKGQRVTVVSVKDQHGHMKYAHNEKYVGEEGLVLDSFYLGQFHVLYYKDHLPEDAYIYKIRLSGRDTVVTVAEEELEPA
;
A
#
# COMPACT_ATOMS: atom_id res chain seq x y z
N MET A 1 10.35 7.17 -12.40
CA MET A 1 10.27 6.83 -10.97
C MET A 1 10.65 5.35 -10.79
N LYS A 2 11.03 4.91 -9.58
CA LYS A 2 11.25 3.50 -9.26
C LYS A 2 10.45 3.16 -8.00
N PRO A 3 9.92 1.94 -7.86
CA PRO A 3 9.23 1.54 -6.63
C PRO A 3 10.21 1.54 -5.45
N LYS A 4 9.76 2.00 -4.29
CA LYS A 4 10.50 1.94 -3.03
C LYS A 4 10.75 0.52 -2.55
N TYR A 5 9.82 -0.40 -2.80
CA TYR A 5 9.91 -1.80 -2.34
C TYR A 5 10.04 -2.77 -3.52
N ALA A 6 10.90 -3.78 -3.37
CA ALA A 6 11.15 -4.77 -4.42
C ALA A 6 10.24 -6.00 -4.27
N LYS A 7 9.98 -6.70 -5.38
CA LYS A 7 9.34 -8.02 -5.34
C LYS A 7 10.14 -8.99 -4.48
N GLY A 8 9.47 -9.69 -3.57
CA GLY A 8 10.06 -10.59 -2.58
C GLY A 8 10.54 -9.90 -1.31
N GLN A 9 10.43 -8.57 -1.20
CA GLN A 9 10.74 -7.85 0.03
C GLN A 9 9.62 -8.06 1.07
N ARG A 10 10.00 -8.19 2.34
CA ARG A 10 9.06 -8.16 3.47
C ARG A 10 8.77 -6.73 3.89
N VAL A 11 7.51 -6.46 4.18
CA VAL A 11 7.00 -5.15 4.58
C VAL A 11 5.92 -5.33 5.64
N THR A 12 5.70 -4.30 6.45
CA THR A 12 4.61 -4.23 7.43
C THR A 12 3.60 -3.19 7.00
N VAL A 13 2.31 -3.49 7.15
CA VAL A 13 1.23 -2.53 6.88
C VAL A 13 1.15 -1.53 8.03
N VAL A 14 1.18 -0.23 7.72
CA VAL A 14 1.09 0.87 8.69
C VAL A 14 -0.14 1.73 8.47
N SER A 15 -0.63 2.34 9.54
CA SER A 15 -1.74 3.29 9.47
C SER A 15 -1.25 4.63 8.94
N VAL A 16 -2.01 5.22 8.02
CA VAL A 16 -1.71 6.52 7.42
C VAL A 16 -2.88 7.46 7.65
N LYS A 17 -2.57 8.64 8.19
CA LYS A 17 -3.55 9.70 8.42
C LYS A 17 -3.41 10.82 7.41
N ASP A 18 -4.54 11.43 7.04
CA ASP A 18 -4.55 12.65 6.26
C ASP A 18 -4.18 13.88 7.12
N GLN A 19 -4.15 15.05 6.48
CA GLN A 19 -3.86 16.33 7.13
C GLN A 19 -4.88 16.75 8.22
N HIS A 20 -6.05 16.12 8.24
CA HIS A 20 -7.09 16.36 9.26
C HIS A 20 -7.08 15.28 10.36
N GLY A 21 -6.15 14.32 10.29
CA GLY A 21 -6.03 13.22 11.25
C GLY A 21 -6.97 12.05 10.99
N HIS A 22 -7.71 12.04 9.88
CA HIS A 22 -8.56 10.93 9.48
C HIS A 22 -7.75 9.81 8.82
N MET A 23 -8.20 8.57 8.95
CA MET A 23 -7.54 7.44 8.29
C MET A 23 -7.68 7.55 6.78
N LYS A 24 -6.54 7.65 6.10
CA LYS A 24 -6.47 7.86 4.66
C LYS A 24 -6.89 6.60 3.88
N TYR A 25 -6.62 5.42 4.43
CA TYR A 25 -6.93 4.14 3.78
C TYR A 25 -7.70 3.20 4.72
N ALA A 26 -8.91 3.62 5.09
CA ALA A 26 -9.76 2.90 6.05
C ALA A 26 -9.99 1.40 5.73
N HIS A 27 -9.91 1.00 4.46
CA HIS A 27 -10.10 -0.40 4.05
C HIS A 27 -8.96 -1.34 4.47
N ASN A 28 -7.74 -0.81 4.62
CA ASN A 28 -6.53 -1.58 4.98
C ASN A 28 -6.20 -1.48 6.47
N GLU A 29 -6.83 -0.58 7.22
CA GLU A 29 -6.62 -0.42 8.68
C GLU A 29 -6.75 -1.73 9.47
N LYS A 30 -7.62 -2.64 9.03
CA LYS A 30 -7.78 -3.98 9.63
C LYS A 30 -6.54 -4.89 9.52
N TYR A 31 -5.56 -4.52 8.70
CA TYR A 31 -4.30 -5.25 8.49
C TYR A 31 -3.08 -4.54 9.09
N VAL A 32 -3.26 -3.38 9.75
CA VAL A 32 -2.14 -2.63 10.35
C VAL A 32 -1.40 -3.50 11.36
N GLY A 33 -0.07 -3.52 11.25
CA GLY A 33 0.83 -4.37 12.03
C GLY A 33 1.02 -5.78 11.47
N GLU A 34 0.30 -6.17 10.41
CA GLU A 34 0.56 -7.44 9.73
C GLU A 34 1.74 -7.30 8.76
N GLU A 35 2.67 -8.25 8.84
CA GLU A 35 3.74 -8.42 7.84
C GLU A 35 3.20 -9.05 6.56
N GLY A 36 3.82 -8.72 5.43
CA GLY A 36 3.56 -9.33 4.14
C GLY A 36 4.76 -9.34 3.21
N LEU A 37 4.65 -10.12 2.13
CA LEU A 37 5.63 -10.23 1.07
C LEU A 37 5.15 -9.47 -0.16
N VAL A 38 5.98 -8.57 -0.70
CA VAL A 38 5.70 -7.87 -1.96
C VAL A 38 5.68 -8.86 -3.11
N LEU A 39 4.55 -8.97 -3.80
CA LEU A 39 4.40 -9.82 -4.98
C LEU A 39 4.63 -9.04 -6.28
N ASP A 40 4.18 -7.78 -6.31
CA ASP A 40 4.29 -6.90 -7.47
C ASP A 40 4.11 -5.42 -7.08
N SER A 41 4.51 -4.52 -7.98
CA SER A 41 4.38 -3.06 -7.83
C SER A 41 3.89 -2.44 -9.13
N PHE A 42 2.87 -1.59 -9.07
CA PHE A 42 2.28 -0.93 -10.23
C PHE A 42 2.45 0.58 -10.09
N TYR A 43 3.00 1.22 -11.13
CA TYR A 43 3.01 2.67 -11.23
C TYR A 43 1.69 3.13 -11.84
N LEU A 44 0.94 3.95 -11.12
CA LEU A 44 -0.37 4.43 -11.59
C LEU A 44 -0.26 5.55 -12.62
N GLY A 45 0.72 6.46 -12.46
CA GLY A 45 0.88 7.64 -13.30
C GLY A 45 -0.45 8.39 -13.52
N GLN A 46 -0.69 8.87 -14.74
CA GLN A 46 -1.96 9.57 -15.08
C GLN A 46 -3.21 8.67 -15.10
N PHE A 47 -3.07 7.35 -15.05
CA PHE A 47 -4.19 6.41 -14.98
C PHE A 47 -4.63 6.21 -13.53
N HIS A 48 -5.11 7.28 -12.90
CA HIS A 48 -5.82 7.22 -11.63
C HIS A 48 -7.20 6.59 -11.83
N VAL A 49 -7.25 5.26 -11.85
CA VAL A 49 -8.50 4.51 -12.02
C VAL A 49 -9.24 4.47 -10.69
N LEU A 50 -10.32 5.25 -10.60
CA LEU A 50 -11.57 5.13 -9.81
C LEU A 50 -11.55 4.81 -8.30
N TYR A 51 -10.58 4.07 -7.75
CA TYR A 51 -10.56 3.64 -6.34
C TYR A 51 -9.80 4.59 -5.41
N TYR A 52 -8.86 5.39 -5.94
CA TYR A 52 -7.94 6.20 -5.14
C TYR A 52 -7.85 7.66 -5.59
N LYS A 53 -8.80 8.12 -6.42
CA LYS A 53 -8.75 9.42 -7.10
C LYS A 53 -8.56 10.62 -6.16
N ASP A 54 -9.00 10.49 -4.91
CA ASP A 54 -8.87 11.55 -3.89
C ASP A 54 -7.75 11.29 -2.85
N HIS A 55 -7.03 10.17 -2.94
CA HIS A 55 -6.15 9.70 -1.85
C HIS A 55 -4.71 9.44 -2.29
N LEU A 56 -4.44 9.15 -3.57
CA LEU A 56 -3.08 8.90 -4.05
C LEU A 56 -2.49 10.13 -4.77
N PRO A 57 -1.20 10.43 -4.55
CA PRO A 57 -0.46 11.39 -5.39
C PRO A 57 -0.50 10.98 -6.87
N GLU A 58 -0.52 11.95 -7.80
CA GLU A 58 -0.50 11.71 -9.27
C GLU A 58 0.63 10.77 -9.71
N ASP A 59 1.73 10.76 -8.95
CA ASP A 59 2.85 9.85 -9.13
C ASP A 59 2.99 8.94 -7.91
N ALA A 60 2.29 7.81 -7.90
CA ALA A 60 2.37 6.83 -6.82
C ALA A 60 2.51 5.39 -7.34
N TYR A 61 3.24 4.58 -6.57
CA TYR A 61 3.21 3.13 -6.69
C TYR A 61 2.17 2.55 -5.74
N ILE A 62 1.43 1.56 -6.23
CA ILE A 62 0.66 0.64 -5.40
C ILE A 62 1.33 -0.73 -5.41
N TYR A 63 1.20 -1.45 -4.31
CA TYR A 63 1.85 -2.74 -4.10
C TYR A 63 0.81 -3.81 -3.89
N LYS A 64 1.05 -4.96 -4.51
CA LYS A 64 0.32 -6.19 -4.21
C LYS A 64 1.14 -6.98 -3.22
N ILE A 65 0.63 -7.20 -2.02
CA ILE A 65 1.33 -7.97 -0.97
C ILE A 65 0.52 -9.20 -0.56
N ARG A 66 1.21 -10.29 -0.21
CA ARG A 66 0.62 -11.45 0.47
C ARG A 66 0.92 -11.36 1.95
N LEU A 67 -0.10 -11.30 2.79
CA LEU A 67 0.07 -11.21 4.24
C LEU A 67 0.64 -12.54 4.78
N SER A 68 1.60 -12.49 5.70
CA SER A 68 2.33 -13.66 6.18
C SER A 68 1.46 -14.60 7.03
N GLY A 69 0.51 -14.04 7.79
CA GLY A 69 -0.35 -14.80 8.71
C GLY A 69 -1.62 -15.39 8.09
N ARG A 70 -1.91 -15.09 6.82
CA ARG A 70 -3.18 -15.44 6.16
C ARG A 70 -2.97 -15.67 4.67
N ASP A 71 -3.80 -16.50 4.04
CA ASP A 71 -3.79 -16.61 2.57
C ASP A 71 -4.54 -15.44 1.89
N THR A 72 -4.20 -14.22 2.31
CA THR A 72 -4.87 -12.99 1.86
C THR A 72 -3.88 -12.16 1.06
N VAL A 73 -4.31 -11.72 -0.12
CA VAL A 73 -3.56 -10.78 -0.94
C VAL A 73 -4.30 -9.45 -0.94
N VAL A 74 -3.56 -8.37 -0.66
CA VAL A 74 -4.12 -7.02 -0.58
C VAL A 74 -3.35 -6.07 -1.47
N THR A 75 -4.00 -4.97 -1.84
CA THR A 75 -3.38 -3.86 -2.56
C THR A 75 -3.24 -2.69 -1.60
N VAL A 76 -2.04 -2.15 -1.48
CA VAL A 76 -1.68 -1.10 -0.51
C VAL A 76 -0.92 0.01 -1.21
N ALA A 77 -1.10 1.24 -0.76
CA ALA A 77 -0.31 2.39 -1.19
C ALA A 77 1.14 2.28 -0.67
N GLU A 78 2.08 2.93 -1.35
CA GLU A 78 3.49 2.94 -0.91
C GLU A 78 3.68 3.47 0.53
N GLU A 79 2.88 4.44 0.94
CA GLU A 79 2.93 5.03 2.28
C GLU A 79 2.27 4.17 3.37
N GLU A 80 1.44 3.19 3.00
CA GLU A 80 0.87 2.19 3.92
C GLU A 80 1.86 1.06 4.25
N LEU A 81 3.11 1.17 3.80
CA LEU A 81 4.13 0.15 3.97
C LEU A 81 5.39 0.71 4.61
N GLU A 82 6.00 -0.10 5.46
CA GLU A 82 7.38 0.07 5.94
C GLU A 82 8.17 -1.23 5.80
N PRO A 83 9.52 -1.19 5.70
CA PRO A 83 10.34 -2.39 5.76
C PRO A 83 10.09 -3.15 7.07
N ALA A 84 9.87 -4.47 6.98
CA ALA A 84 9.78 -5.37 8.14
C ALA A 84 11.16 -5.76 8.67
#